data_AF-V4AQZ5-F1
#
_entry.id   AF-V4AQZ5-F1
#
_cell.length_a   1.000
_cell.length_b   1.000
_cell.length_c   1.000
_cell.angle_alpha   90.00
_cell.angle_beta   90.00
_cell.angle_gamma   90.00
#
_symmetry.space_group_name_H-M   'P 1'
#
loop_
_entity.id
_entity.type
_entity.pdbx_description
1 polymer ?
#
loop_
_entity_poly.entity_id
_entity_poly.type
_entity_poly.pdbx_seq_one_letter_code
_entity_poly.pdbx_strand_id
1 'polypeptide(L)'
;IAGNEFDDRAAVYFANTIMNTKTLESINMSKNNFGESAGIVFGPAISENSCIKELDLSWNNIRRRGAVSVAMGLKTNVFMKKLNLSWNGFGIEGAFAMGDSLKGNSVLEELDISNNRINTEGAVVLAKGIAVNETLKVLKVGQNPMQSAGCWGICAAILKNPTCILEVLDFTDILVNNDFNEIFAKVQEQLPELKMRHGGMEPPLKPKARVHPMVKLHSYIQKNNLRLVDFFNKFDKDKSMSVTHEEFLTGLVVSRPF
;
A
#
# COMPACT_ATOMS: atom_id res chain seq x y z
N ILE A 1 -5.56 -14.03 -25.20
CA ILE A 1 -7.02 -14.12 -24.97
C ILE A 1 -7.56 -12.95 -24.15
N ALA A 2 -7.08 -11.73 -24.42
CA ALA A 2 -7.51 -10.54 -23.69
C ALA A 2 -8.86 -10.03 -24.19
N GLY A 3 -9.70 -9.46 -23.32
CA GLY A 3 -10.93 -8.77 -23.75
C GLY A 3 -12.07 -9.68 -24.21
N ASN A 4 -12.20 -10.89 -23.65
CA ASN A 4 -13.19 -11.89 -24.10
C ASN A 4 -14.27 -12.18 -23.06
N GLU A 5 -14.40 -11.33 -22.04
CA GLU A 5 -15.42 -11.46 -20.98
C GLU A 5 -15.39 -12.79 -20.21
N PHE A 6 -14.29 -13.56 -20.29
CA PHE A 6 -14.16 -14.83 -19.59
C PHE A 6 -14.30 -14.65 -18.09
N ASP A 7 -15.12 -15.48 -17.45
CA ASP A 7 -15.36 -15.42 -16.01
C ASP A 7 -14.77 -16.63 -15.26
N ASP A 8 -15.08 -16.71 -13.97
CA ASP A 8 -14.62 -17.78 -13.09
C ASP A 8 -14.95 -19.20 -13.59
N ARG A 9 -16.01 -19.38 -14.39
CA ARG A 9 -16.37 -20.70 -14.94
C ARG A 9 -15.37 -21.15 -15.99
N ALA A 10 -14.83 -20.21 -16.76
CA ALA A 10 -13.82 -20.50 -17.77
C ALA A 10 -12.42 -20.70 -17.16
N ALA A 11 -12.18 -20.14 -15.97
CA ALA A 11 -10.87 -20.12 -15.32
C ALA A 11 -10.26 -21.51 -15.12
N VAL A 12 -11.06 -22.54 -14.83
CA VAL A 12 -10.57 -23.92 -14.65
C VAL A 12 -9.94 -24.48 -15.93
N TYR A 13 -10.49 -24.17 -17.10
CA TYR A 13 -9.95 -24.63 -18.38
C TYR A 13 -8.63 -23.93 -18.72
N PHE A 14 -8.54 -22.63 -18.42
CA PHE A 14 -7.31 -21.86 -18.58
C PHE A 14 -6.24 -22.28 -17.57
N ALA A 15 -6.60 -22.52 -16.31
CA ALA A 15 -5.70 -23.03 -15.28
C ALA A 15 -5.11 -24.39 -15.70
N ASN A 16 -5.96 -25.30 -16.22
CA ASN A 16 -5.49 -26.57 -16.76
C ASN A 16 -4.55 -26.38 -17.97
N THR A 17 -4.84 -25.42 -18.84
CA THR A 17 -3.97 -25.09 -19.99
C THR A 17 -2.62 -24.53 -19.53
N ILE A 18 -2.63 -23.59 -18.58
CA ILE A 18 -1.44 -23.01 -17.96
C ILE A 18 -0.60 -24.12 -17.32
N MET A 19 -1.21 -25.01 -16.54
CA MET A 19 -0.47 -26.08 -15.85
C MET A 19 0.23 -27.05 -16.83
N ASN A 20 -0.43 -27.38 -17.95
CA ASN A 20 0.04 -28.43 -18.85
C ASN A 20 0.83 -27.95 -20.05
N THR A 21 0.79 -26.66 -20.40
CA THR A 21 1.52 -26.15 -21.56
C THR A 21 3.03 -26.33 -21.41
N LYS A 22 3.70 -26.76 -22.49
CA LYS A 22 5.14 -27.04 -22.54
C LYS A 22 5.92 -26.13 -23.49
N THR A 23 5.21 -25.31 -24.27
CA THR A 23 5.79 -24.45 -25.32
C THR A 23 5.36 -22.99 -25.22
N LEU A 24 4.29 -22.70 -24.48
CA LEU A 24 3.77 -21.34 -24.38
C LEU A 24 4.57 -20.55 -23.34
N GLU A 25 5.37 -19.59 -23.81
CA GLU A 25 6.19 -18.75 -22.94
C GLU A 25 5.50 -17.45 -22.49
N SER A 26 4.51 -16.96 -23.23
CA SER A 26 3.80 -15.71 -22.92
C SER A 26 2.31 -15.87 -23.13
N ILE A 27 1.52 -15.42 -22.15
CA ILE A 27 0.06 -15.47 -22.22
C ILE A 27 -0.56 -14.17 -21.72
N ASN A 28 -1.42 -13.59 -22.55
CA ASN A 28 -2.21 -12.42 -22.19
C ASN A 28 -3.67 -12.80 -21.93
N MET A 29 -4.09 -12.68 -20.68
CA MET A 29 -5.43 -12.95 -20.14
C MET A 29 -6.08 -11.68 -19.55
N SER A 30 -5.58 -10.50 -19.91
CA SER A 30 -6.07 -9.23 -19.40
C SER A 30 -7.49 -8.88 -19.86
N LYS A 31 -8.15 -7.94 -19.18
CA LYS A 31 -9.47 -7.41 -19.56
C LYS A 31 -10.53 -8.50 -19.68
N ASN A 32 -10.57 -9.41 -18.70
CA ASN A 32 -11.61 -10.42 -18.57
C ASN A 32 -12.33 -10.23 -17.23
N ASN A 33 -13.22 -11.16 -16.89
CA ASN A 33 -14.02 -11.13 -15.66
C ASN A 33 -13.53 -12.15 -14.62
N PHE A 34 -12.25 -12.53 -14.64
CA PHE A 34 -11.68 -13.48 -13.69
C PHE A 34 -11.72 -12.90 -12.27
N GLY A 35 -12.49 -13.52 -11.39
CA GLY A 35 -12.76 -13.11 -10.03
C GLY A 35 -11.89 -13.81 -8.99
N GLU A 36 -12.45 -13.93 -7.78
CA GLU A 36 -11.80 -14.62 -6.67
C GLU A 36 -11.60 -16.11 -6.95
N SER A 37 -12.60 -16.80 -7.52
CA SER A 37 -12.51 -18.22 -7.79
C SER A 37 -11.49 -18.52 -8.89
N ALA A 38 -11.40 -17.67 -9.91
CA ALA A 38 -10.34 -17.75 -10.92
C ALA A 38 -8.94 -17.61 -10.29
N GLY A 39 -8.74 -16.61 -9.43
CA GLY A 39 -7.45 -16.44 -8.74
C GLY A 39 -7.04 -17.66 -7.91
N ILE A 40 -8.01 -18.32 -7.25
CA ILE A 40 -7.76 -19.55 -6.47
C ILE A 40 -7.23 -20.68 -7.34
N VAL A 41 -7.73 -20.83 -8.57
CA VAL A 41 -7.26 -21.90 -9.47
C VAL A 41 -6.01 -21.51 -10.27
N PHE A 42 -5.80 -20.21 -10.50
CA PHE A 42 -4.58 -19.71 -11.16
C PHE A 42 -3.35 -19.83 -10.27
N GLY A 43 -3.45 -19.67 -8.94
CA GLY A 43 -2.31 -19.83 -8.04
C GLY A 43 -1.56 -21.15 -8.22
N PRO A 44 -2.21 -22.32 -8.04
CA PRO A 44 -1.59 -23.61 -8.28
C PRO A 44 -1.12 -23.79 -9.73
N ALA A 45 -1.89 -23.32 -10.72
CA ALA A 45 -1.48 -23.41 -12.11
C ALA A 45 -0.19 -22.63 -12.40
N ILE A 46 -0.02 -21.46 -11.80
CA ILE A 46 1.21 -20.67 -11.85
C ILE A 46 2.34 -21.42 -11.16
N SER A 47 2.13 -21.95 -9.95
CA SER A 47 3.16 -22.70 -9.21
C SER A 47 3.74 -23.87 -10.01
N GLU A 48 2.87 -24.67 -10.64
CA GLU A 48 3.25 -25.90 -11.33
C GLU A 48 3.76 -25.68 -12.76
N ASN A 49 3.52 -24.50 -13.34
CA ASN A 49 3.95 -24.23 -14.71
C ASN A 49 5.45 -23.92 -14.78
N SER A 50 6.15 -24.59 -15.71
CA SER A 50 7.59 -24.44 -15.92
C SER A 50 8.00 -23.80 -17.24
N CYS A 51 7.06 -23.22 -18.01
CA CYS A 51 7.32 -22.73 -19.36
C CYS A 51 6.98 -21.25 -19.54
N ILE A 52 5.92 -20.76 -18.89
CA ILE A 52 5.46 -19.38 -18.99
C ILE A 52 6.43 -18.46 -18.27
N LYS A 53 7.01 -17.55 -19.04
CA LYS A 53 7.89 -16.48 -18.60
C LYS A 53 7.12 -15.18 -18.40
N GLU A 54 6.04 -14.97 -19.16
CA GLU A 54 5.26 -13.73 -19.12
C GLU A 54 3.76 -14.02 -18.98
N LEU A 55 3.14 -13.47 -17.95
CA LEU A 55 1.71 -13.61 -17.68
C LEU A 55 1.07 -12.25 -17.44
N ASP A 56 0.06 -11.91 -18.24
CA ASP A 56 -0.76 -10.72 -18.04
C ASP A 56 -2.18 -11.11 -17.59
N LEU A 57 -2.49 -10.80 -16.33
CA LEU A 57 -3.79 -10.96 -15.67
C LEU A 57 -4.41 -9.59 -15.32
N SER A 58 -3.93 -8.51 -15.92
CA SER A 58 -4.41 -7.16 -15.61
C SER A 58 -5.87 -6.94 -15.99
N TRP A 59 -6.52 -5.95 -15.38
CA TRP A 59 -7.92 -5.63 -15.68
C TRP A 59 -8.84 -6.85 -15.50
N ASN A 60 -8.79 -7.44 -14.32
CA ASN A 60 -9.66 -8.53 -13.90
C ASN A 60 -10.24 -8.20 -12.52
N ASN A 61 -10.96 -9.15 -11.92
CA ASN A 61 -11.59 -9.03 -10.61
C ASN A 61 -10.91 -9.92 -9.55
N ILE A 62 -9.62 -10.25 -9.73
CA ILE A 62 -8.87 -11.13 -8.82
C ILE A 62 -8.69 -10.42 -7.49
N ARG A 63 -9.23 -11.00 -6.41
CA ARG A 63 -9.34 -10.33 -5.10
C ARG A 63 -9.36 -11.33 -3.96
N ARG A 64 -9.20 -10.85 -2.73
CA ARG A 64 -9.29 -11.66 -1.49
C ARG A 64 -8.41 -12.92 -1.59
N ARG A 65 -8.98 -14.10 -1.35
CA ARG A 65 -8.28 -15.39 -1.40
C ARG A 65 -7.68 -15.70 -2.78
N GLY A 66 -8.30 -15.21 -3.86
CA GLY A 66 -7.76 -15.36 -5.20
C GLY A 66 -6.43 -14.61 -5.37
N ALA A 67 -6.34 -13.38 -4.85
CA ALA A 67 -5.10 -12.60 -4.88
C ALA A 67 -4.00 -13.25 -4.03
N VAL A 68 -4.35 -13.75 -2.84
CA VAL A 68 -3.42 -14.50 -1.97
C VAL A 68 -2.91 -15.76 -2.67
N SER A 69 -3.79 -16.52 -3.33
CA SER A 69 -3.43 -17.74 -4.03
C SER A 69 -2.49 -17.48 -5.21
N VAL A 70 -2.74 -16.45 -6.02
CA VAL A 70 -1.83 -16.03 -7.10
C VAL A 70 -0.46 -15.65 -6.56
N ALA A 71 -0.41 -14.84 -5.51
CA ALA A 71 0.86 -14.44 -4.89
C ALA A 71 1.64 -15.65 -4.34
N MET A 72 0.96 -16.59 -3.68
CA MET A 72 1.59 -17.82 -3.17
C MET A 72 2.05 -18.74 -4.29
N GLY A 73 1.30 -18.84 -5.39
CA GLY A 73 1.73 -19.59 -6.58
C GLY A 73 2.99 -19.01 -7.21
N LEU A 74 3.13 -17.67 -7.20
CA LEU A 74 4.35 -17.03 -7.66
C LEU A 74 5.54 -17.31 -6.74
N LYS A 75 5.34 -17.49 -5.43
CA LYS A 75 6.43 -17.71 -4.47
C LYS A 75 7.26 -18.95 -4.81
N THR A 76 6.60 -19.99 -5.29
CA THR A 76 7.21 -21.29 -5.65
C THR A 76 7.58 -21.39 -7.13
N ASN A 77 7.07 -20.49 -7.98
CA ASN A 77 7.40 -20.50 -9.39
C ASN A 77 8.81 -19.96 -9.66
N VAL A 78 9.64 -20.76 -10.32
CA VAL A 78 11.05 -20.45 -10.63
C VAL A 78 11.31 -20.20 -12.12
N PHE A 79 10.29 -19.86 -12.91
CA PHE A 79 10.39 -19.66 -14.36
C PHE A 79 9.83 -18.32 -14.83
N MET A 80 8.83 -17.79 -14.12
CA MET A 80 8.12 -16.57 -14.47
C MET A 80 9.02 -15.35 -14.28
N LYS A 81 9.16 -14.57 -15.36
CA LYS A 81 9.98 -13.36 -15.43
C LYS A 81 9.16 -12.09 -15.32
N LYS A 82 7.96 -12.08 -15.90
CA LYS A 82 7.09 -10.89 -15.91
C LYS A 82 5.68 -11.27 -15.52
N LEU A 83 5.13 -10.54 -14.55
CA LEU A 83 3.77 -10.72 -14.08
C LEU A 83 3.07 -9.37 -13.99
N ASN A 84 2.01 -9.22 -14.80
CA ASN A 84 1.14 -8.07 -14.74
C ASN A 84 -0.18 -8.44 -14.06
N LEU A 85 -0.42 -7.87 -12.89
CA LEU A 85 -1.60 -8.03 -12.04
C LEU A 85 -2.31 -6.69 -11.83
N SER A 86 -1.97 -5.65 -12.60
CA SER A 86 -2.55 -4.33 -12.43
C SER A 86 -4.08 -4.33 -12.60
N TRP A 87 -4.78 -3.37 -12.01
CA TRP A 87 -6.24 -3.26 -12.11
C TRP A 87 -6.97 -4.53 -11.65
N ASN A 88 -6.69 -4.93 -10.42
CA ASN A 88 -7.35 -6.02 -9.71
C ASN A 88 -7.73 -5.56 -8.28
N GLY A 89 -8.02 -6.48 -7.36
CA GLY A 89 -8.46 -6.18 -5.99
C GLY A 89 -7.62 -6.86 -4.91
N PHE A 90 -6.29 -6.80 -4.99
CA PHE A 90 -5.41 -7.47 -4.02
C PHE A 90 -5.62 -7.01 -2.57
N GLY A 91 -5.80 -5.70 -2.36
CA GLY A 91 -5.93 -5.13 -1.02
C GLY A 91 -4.72 -5.41 -0.12
N ILE A 92 -4.92 -5.31 1.19
CA ILE A 92 -3.86 -5.56 2.18
C ILE A 92 -3.44 -7.04 2.24
N GLU A 93 -4.39 -7.97 2.15
CA GLU A 93 -4.12 -9.41 2.24
C GLU A 93 -3.28 -9.90 1.05
N GLY A 94 -3.64 -9.46 -0.16
CA GLY A 94 -2.87 -9.76 -1.37
C GLY A 94 -1.49 -9.10 -1.33
N ALA A 95 -1.37 -7.86 -0.83
CA ALA A 95 -0.07 -7.20 -0.65
C ALA A 95 0.83 -7.93 0.36
N PHE A 96 0.26 -8.47 1.44
CA PHE A 96 0.98 -9.29 2.41
C PHE A 96 1.54 -10.54 1.75
N ALA A 97 0.68 -11.29 1.06
CA ALA A 97 1.07 -12.50 0.36
C ALA A 97 2.12 -12.21 -0.74
N MET A 98 1.99 -11.10 -1.45
CA MET A 98 2.95 -10.68 -2.47
C MET A 98 4.29 -10.28 -1.86
N GLY A 99 4.29 -9.58 -0.72
CA GLY A 99 5.51 -9.29 0.04
C GLY A 99 6.23 -10.56 0.49
N ASP A 100 5.51 -11.57 0.97
CA ASP A 100 6.09 -12.87 1.34
C ASP A 100 6.58 -13.66 0.11
N SER A 101 5.85 -13.58 -0.99
CA SER A 101 6.22 -14.20 -2.26
C SER A 101 7.53 -13.63 -2.82
N LEU A 102 7.71 -12.31 -2.80
CA LEU A 102 8.95 -11.65 -3.22
C LEU A 102 10.17 -12.01 -2.35
N LYS A 103 9.97 -12.40 -1.09
CA LYS A 103 11.09 -12.91 -0.26
C LYS A 103 11.60 -14.27 -0.73
N GLY A 104 10.70 -15.11 -1.23
CA GLY A 104 11.01 -16.47 -1.66
C GLY A 104 11.31 -16.60 -3.15
N ASN A 105 10.85 -15.64 -3.96
CA ASN A 105 11.03 -15.69 -5.41
C ASN A 105 12.35 -15.03 -5.82
N SER A 106 13.18 -15.79 -6.53
CA SER A 106 14.51 -15.38 -7.02
C SER A 106 14.60 -15.37 -8.55
N VAL A 107 13.47 -15.23 -9.25
CA VAL A 107 13.44 -15.34 -10.71
C VAL A 107 12.66 -14.20 -11.36
N LEU A 108 11.64 -13.67 -10.69
CA LEU A 108 10.78 -12.60 -11.20
C LEU A 108 11.55 -11.30 -11.38
N GLU A 109 11.48 -10.74 -12.58
CA GLU A 109 12.18 -9.51 -12.97
C GLU A 109 11.23 -8.32 -13.06
N GLU A 110 9.97 -8.52 -13.45
CA GLU A 110 8.98 -7.45 -13.57
C GLU A 110 7.66 -7.81 -12.89
N LEU A 111 7.23 -6.92 -11.98
CA LEU A 111 5.95 -7.02 -11.30
C LEU A 111 5.17 -5.71 -11.44
N ASP A 112 3.97 -5.81 -12.00
CA ASP A 112 2.99 -4.72 -12.00
C ASP A 112 1.78 -5.08 -11.14
N ILE A 113 1.62 -4.40 -10.02
CA ILE A 113 0.45 -4.48 -9.12
C ILE A 113 -0.16 -3.09 -8.94
N SER A 114 -0.07 -2.24 -9.97
CA SER A 114 -0.72 -0.92 -9.96
C SER A 114 -2.24 -1.05 -9.85
N ASN A 115 -2.89 -0.08 -9.21
CA ASN A 115 -4.35 -0.05 -9.05
C ASN A 115 -4.94 -1.36 -8.47
N ASN A 116 -4.48 -1.72 -7.28
CA ASN A 116 -4.84 -2.96 -6.58
C ASN A 116 -5.41 -2.74 -5.18
N ARG A 117 -5.75 -1.48 -4.85
CA ARG A 117 -6.28 -1.06 -3.54
C ARG A 117 -5.32 -1.35 -2.38
N ILE A 118 -4.03 -1.32 -2.64
CA ILE A 118 -2.98 -1.50 -1.63
C ILE A 118 -2.86 -0.22 -0.82
N ASN A 119 -3.17 -0.29 0.48
CA ASN A 119 -3.06 0.84 1.39
C ASN A 119 -1.64 0.98 1.95
N THR A 120 -1.41 2.00 2.79
CA THR A 120 -0.10 2.27 3.41
C THR A 120 0.46 1.07 4.16
N GLU A 121 -0.37 0.36 4.92
CA GLU A 121 0.05 -0.84 5.66
C GLU A 121 0.44 -1.98 4.72
N GLY A 122 -0.36 -2.23 3.67
CA GLY A 122 -0.03 -3.21 2.64
C GLY A 122 1.28 -2.90 1.93
N ALA A 123 1.56 -1.62 1.64
CA ALA A 123 2.83 -1.18 1.06
C ALA A 123 4.02 -1.42 2.00
N VAL A 124 3.87 -1.18 3.31
CA VAL A 124 4.92 -1.46 4.30
C VAL A 124 5.22 -2.96 4.37
N VAL A 125 4.20 -3.82 4.24
CA VAL A 125 4.44 -5.27 4.21
C VAL A 125 5.09 -5.70 2.90
N LEU A 126 4.63 -5.19 1.76
CA LEU A 126 5.26 -5.42 0.46
C LEU A 126 6.75 -5.04 0.48
N ALA A 127 7.08 -3.91 1.12
CA ALA A 127 8.45 -3.43 1.29
C ALA A 127 9.35 -4.45 2.03
N LYS A 128 8.81 -5.28 2.92
CA LYS A 128 9.59 -6.35 3.57
C LYS A 128 10.09 -7.42 2.58
N GLY A 129 9.40 -7.61 1.46
CA GLY A 129 9.86 -8.47 0.37
C GLY A 129 10.97 -7.82 -0.44
N ILE A 130 10.78 -6.55 -0.79
CA ILE A 130 11.78 -5.76 -1.53
C ILE A 130 13.10 -5.62 -0.76
N ALA A 131 13.04 -5.58 0.58
CA ALA A 131 14.22 -5.46 1.43
C ALA A 131 15.19 -6.65 1.35
N VAL A 132 14.80 -7.76 0.72
CA VAL A 132 15.65 -8.96 0.56
C VAL A 132 15.62 -9.53 -0.87
N ASN A 133 14.84 -8.94 -1.78
CA ASN A 133 14.74 -9.44 -3.15
C ASN A 133 15.90 -8.90 -4.00
N GLU A 134 16.58 -9.79 -4.72
CA GLU A 134 17.80 -9.48 -5.48
C GLU A 134 17.60 -9.58 -7.00
N THR A 135 16.36 -9.78 -7.46
CA THR A 135 16.07 -10.16 -8.85
C THR A 135 15.07 -9.27 -9.56
N LEU A 136 14.22 -8.57 -8.80
CA LEU A 136 13.23 -7.66 -9.33
C LEU A 136 13.91 -6.39 -9.89
N LYS A 137 13.68 -6.12 -11.16
CA LYS A 137 14.17 -4.96 -11.90
C LYS A 137 13.10 -3.89 -12.07
N VAL A 138 11.84 -4.31 -12.23
CA VAL A 138 10.71 -3.40 -12.44
C VAL A 138 9.63 -3.66 -11.39
N LEU A 139 9.33 -2.65 -10.59
CA LEU A 139 8.19 -2.65 -9.67
C LEU A 139 7.25 -1.49 -10.00
N LYS A 140 6.01 -1.83 -10.36
CA LYS A 140 4.94 -0.83 -10.54
C LYS A 140 3.85 -1.03 -9.49
N VAL A 141 3.65 -0.01 -8.69
CA VAL A 141 2.69 0.02 -7.58
C VAL A 141 1.84 1.29 -7.60
N GLY A 142 1.85 2.03 -8.71
CA GLY A 142 1.08 3.25 -8.91
C GLY A 142 -0.43 3.06 -8.75
N GLN A 143 -1.17 4.16 -8.64
CA GLN A 143 -2.63 4.17 -8.46
C GLN A 143 -3.14 3.34 -7.26
N ASN A 144 -2.29 3.13 -6.26
CA ASN A 144 -2.66 2.49 -5.01
C ASN A 144 -2.81 3.54 -3.89
N PRO A 145 -3.77 3.41 -2.96
CA PRO A 145 -3.97 4.32 -1.85
C PRO A 145 -2.92 4.17 -0.74
N MET A 146 -1.65 4.07 -1.10
CA MET A 146 -0.54 3.83 -0.18
C MET A 146 0.01 5.10 0.48
N GLN A 147 -0.39 6.28 -0.03
CA GLN A 147 0.04 7.60 0.44
C GLN A 147 1.57 7.79 0.34
N SER A 148 2.06 8.99 0.65
CA SER A 148 3.51 9.25 0.70
C SER A 148 4.25 8.28 1.62
N ALA A 149 3.65 7.95 2.77
CA ALA A 149 4.23 7.03 3.75
C ALA A 149 4.48 5.61 3.21
N GLY A 150 3.61 5.11 2.31
CA GLY A 150 3.82 3.81 1.69
C GLY A 150 4.96 3.83 0.68
N CYS A 151 5.05 4.89 -0.14
CA CYS A 151 6.15 5.10 -1.08
C CYS A 151 7.49 5.22 -0.33
N TRP A 152 7.50 5.96 0.76
CA TRP A 152 8.64 6.05 1.68
C TRP A 152 9.03 4.67 2.22
N GLY A 153 8.07 3.85 2.64
CA GLY A 153 8.31 2.50 3.14
C GLY A 153 9.02 1.60 2.14
N ILE A 154 8.65 1.67 0.85
CA ILE A 154 9.32 0.93 -0.22
C ILE A 154 10.75 1.47 -0.45
N CYS A 155 10.94 2.79 -0.49
CA CYS A 155 12.27 3.39 -0.60
C CYS A 155 13.19 2.99 0.57
N ALA A 156 12.66 2.96 1.79
CA ALA A 156 13.39 2.52 2.97
C ALA A 156 13.79 1.04 2.93
N ALA A 157 13.00 0.20 2.25
CA ALA A 157 13.38 -1.19 2.02
C ALA A 157 14.52 -1.33 1.01
N ILE A 158 14.50 -0.52 -0.07
CA ILE A 158 15.58 -0.48 -1.06
C ILE A 158 16.91 -0.09 -0.38
N LEU A 159 16.89 0.93 0.48
CA LEU A 159 18.08 1.37 1.23
C LEU A 159 18.64 0.31 2.19
N LYS A 160 17.80 -0.62 2.65
CA LYS A 160 18.22 -1.74 3.51
C LYS A 160 18.76 -2.92 2.71
N ASN A 161 18.57 -2.91 1.40
CA ASN A 161 18.93 -4.01 0.50
C ASN A 161 20.11 -3.60 -0.41
N PRO A 162 21.35 -3.89 -0.02
CA PRO A 162 22.53 -3.53 -0.82
C PRO A 162 22.64 -4.32 -2.13
N THR A 163 21.90 -5.43 -2.27
CA THR A 163 21.86 -6.27 -3.48
C THR A 163 20.64 -5.97 -4.35
N CYS A 164 19.87 -4.92 -4.03
CA CYS A 164 18.74 -4.50 -4.84
C CYS A 164 19.20 -4.08 -6.25
N ILE A 165 18.53 -4.58 -7.28
CA ILE A 165 18.83 -4.29 -8.70
C ILE A 165 17.68 -3.58 -9.42
N LEU A 166 16.79 -2.92 -8.67
CA LEU A 166 15.65 -2.22 -9.27
C LEU A 166 16.15 -1.14 -10.25
N GLU A 167 15.62 -1.20 -11.46
CA GLU A 167 15.86 -0.25 -12.55
C GLU A 167 14.67 0.70 -12.72
N VAL A 168 13.46 0.25 -12.41
CA VAL A 168 12.23 1.04 -12.51
C VAL A 168 11.37 0.87 -11.26
N LEU A 169 11.03 2.00 -10.64
CA LEU A 169 10.06 2.07 -9.55
C LEU A 169 8.96 3.09 -9.88
N ASP A 170 7.73 2.59 -10.05
CA ASP A 170 6.61 3.40 -10.51
C ASP A 170 5.55 3.59 -9.41
N PHE A 171 5.44 4.83 -8.91
CA PHE A 171 4.41 5.34 -8.02
C PHE A 171 3.44 6.31 -8.72
N THR A 172 3.23 6.18 -10.04
CA THR A 172 2.34 7.05 -10.82
C THR A 172 0.98 7.21 -10.12
N ASP A 173 0.44 8.42 -10.13
CA ASP A 173 -0.80 8.82 -9.44
C ASP A 173 -0.80 8.66 -7.91
N ILE A 174 0.39 8.64 -7.28
CA ILE A 174 0.52 8.74 -5.82
C ILE A 174 1.24 10.05 -5.47
N LEU A 175 0.57 10.92 -4.70
CA LEU A 175 1.16 12.15 -4.20
C LEU A 175 2.17 11.85 -3.09
N VAL A 176 3.28 12.58 -3.09
CA VAL A 176 4.38 12.42 -2.12
C VAL A 176 4.68 13.72 -1.39
N ASN A 177 5.24 13.61 -0.17
CA ASN A 177 5.58 14.75 0.69
C ASN A 177 7.11 15.00 0.72
N ASN A 178 7.55 15.97 1.51
CA ASN A 178 8.98 16.31 1.60
C ASN A 178 9.84 15.16 2.17
N ASP A 179 9.30 14.37 3.11
CA ASP A 179 10.02 13.21 3.68
C ASP A 179 10.35 12.18 2.59
N PHE A 180 9.49 12.05 1.57
CA PHE A 180 9.75 11.20 0.42
C PHE A 180 10.94 11.71 -0.42
N ASN A 181 11.04 13.02 -0.65
CA ASN A 181 12.15 13.59 -1.42
C ASN A 181 13.50 13.34 -0.73
N GLU A 182 13.54 13.43 0.61
CA GLU A 182 14.75 13.15 1.38
C GLU A 182 15.21 11.70 1.25
N ILE A 183 14.28 10.75 1.31
CA ILE A 183 14.64 9.34 1.16
C ILE A 183 14.94 8.98 -0.30
N PHE A 184 14.24 9.60 -1.25
CA PHE A 184 14.47 9.41 -2.68
C PHE A 184 15.89 9.81 -3.07
N ALA A 185 16.40 10.94 -2.57
CA ALA A 185 17.78 11.37 -2.80
C ALA A 185 18.79 10.29 -2.36
N LYS A 186 18.59 9.69 -1.19
CA LYS A 186 19.44 8.60 -0.68
C LYS A 186 19.33 7.34 -1.54
N VAL A 187 18.13 7.00 -2.02
CA VAL A 187 17.94 5.87 -2.93
C VAL A 187 18.68 6.11 -4.24
N GLN A 188 18.67 7.34 -4.77
CA GLN A 188 19.40 7.68 -5.99
C GLN A 188 20.93 7.62 -5.80
N GLU A 189 21.43 7.90 -4.60
CA GLU A 189 22.85 7.69 -4.27
C GLU A 189 23.23 6.20 -4.32
N GLN A 190 22.35 5.31 -3.81
CA GLN A 190 22.59 3.86 -3.84
C GLN A 190 22.35 3.24 -5.22
N LEU A 191 21.34 3.69 -5.96
CA LEU A 191 20.94 3.21 -7.28
C LEU A 191 20.85 4.38 -8.27
N PRO A 192 21.98 4.86 -8.82
CA PRO A 192 22.01 6.05 -9.68
C PRO A 192 21.19 5.92 -10.97
N GLU A 193 21.04 4.70 -11.49
CA GLU A 193 20.30 4.41 -12.72
C GLU A 193 18.81 4.12 -12.48
N LEU A 194 18.35 4.08 -11.21
CA LEU A 194 16.94 3.83 -10.88
C LEU A 194 16.07 4.95 -11.46
N LYS A 195 15.12 4.56 -12.32
CA LYS A 195 14.08 5.44 -12.85
C LYS A 195 12.87 5.40 -11.94
N MET A 196 12.64 6.50 -11.22
CA MET A 196 11.48 6.64 -10.34
C MET A 196 10.42 7.58 -10.92
N ARG A 197 9.14 7.24 -10.75
CA ARG A 197 8.00 8.09 -11.10
C ARG A 197 7.03 8.19 -9.92
N HIS A 198 6.41 9.35 -9.73
CA HIS A 198 5.34 9.56 -8.73
C HIS A 198 4.30 10.56 -9.24
N GLY A 199 3.15 10.64 -8.58
CA GLY A 199 2.01 11.49 -8.99
C GLY A 199 2.16 12.99 -8.72
N GLY A 200 3.37 13.46 -8.39
CA GLY A 200 3.65 14.83 -7.96
C GLY A 200 3.66 15.01 -6.45
N MET A 201 3.80 16.26 -6.00
CA MET A 201 3.88 16.62 -4.58
C MET A 201 2.48 16.81 -3.98
N GLU A 202 2.31 16.40 -2.73
CA GLU A 202 1.14 16.77 -1.94
C GLU A 202 1.02 18.30 -1.84
N PRO A 203 -0.20 18.87 -1.94
CA PRO A 203 -0.38 20.30 -1.79
C PRO A 203 0.07 20.73 -0.38
N PRO A 204 0.63 21.95 -0.23
CA PRO A 204 1.01 22.46 1.07
C PRO A 204 -0.18 22.35 2.03
N LEU A 205 0.06 21.77 3.21
CA LEU A 205 -0.96 21.71 4.25
C LEU A 205 -1.44 23.13 4.52
N LYS A 206 -2.71 23.42 4.21
CA LYS A 206 -3.30 24.70 4.60
C LYS A 206 -3.14 24.82 6.11
N PRO A 207 -2.63 25.94 6.64
CA PRO A 207 -2.51 26.12 8.08
C PRO A 207 -3.87 25.84 8.70
N LYS A 208 -3.91 24.93 9.69
CA LYS A 208 -5.16 24.57 10.37
C LYS A 208 -5.84 25.88 10.79
N ALA A 209 -7.07 26.09 10.31
CA ALA A 209 -7.83 27.27 10.70
C ALA A 209 -7.82 27.37 12.23
N ARG A 210 -7.48 28.55 12.76
CA ARG A 210 -7.46 28.76 14.21
C ARG A 210 -8.88 28.48 14.73
N VAL A 211 -9.07 27.34 15.37
CA VAL A 211 -10.31 27.01 16.04
C VAL A 211 -10.49 28.01 17.17
N HIS A 212 -11.60 28.75 17.17
CA HIS A 212 -11.88 29.74 18.20
C HIS A 212 -11.76 29.08 19.59
N PRO A 213 -11.05 29.69 20.56
CA PRO A 213 -10.78 29.07 21.87
C PRO A 213 -12.03 28.56 22.59
N MET A 214 -13.17 29.27 22.45
CA MET A 214 -14.46 28.84 23.00
C MET A 214 -14.97 27.52 22.41
N VAL A 215 -14.67 27.21 21.15
CA VAL A 215 -15.06 25.93 20.54
C VAL A 215 -14.24 24.79 21.16
N LYS A 216 -12.93 24.99 21.37
CA LYS A 216 -12.10 24.01 22.08
C LYS A 216 -12.57 23.79 23.52
N LEU A 217 -12.90 24.87 24.23
CA LEU A 217 -13.44 24.81 25.58
C LEU A 217 -14.78 24.05 25.62
N HIS A 218 -15.70 24.37 24.70
CA HIS A 218 -16.98 23.70 24.61
C HIS A 218 -16.84 22.21 24.29
N SER A 219 -15.97 21.84 23.35
CA SER A 219 -15.67 20.43 23.04
C SER A 219 -15.07 19.69 24.23
N TYR A 220 -14.19 20.33 25.01
CA TYR A 220 -13.64 19.74 26.23
C TYR A 220 -14.73 19.50 27.28
N ILE A 221 -15.62 20.47 27.49
CA ILE A 221 -16.72 20.39 28.45
C ILE A 221 -17.69 19.27 28.08
N GLN A 222 -18.09 19.19 26.81
CA GLN A 222 -18.95 18.10 26.30
C GLN A 222 -18.29 16.74 26.46
N LYS A 223 -17.02 16.60 26.07
CA LYS A 223 -16.28 15.32 26.13
C LYS A 223 -16.13 14.80 27.57
N ASN A 224 -16.06 15.69 28.55
CA ASN A 224 -15.94 15.34 29.96
C ASN A 224 -17.28 15.35 30.71
N ASN A 225 -18.42 15.45 30.02
CA ASN A 225 -19.76 15.55 30.61
C ASN A 225 -19.87 16.61 31.72
N LEU A 226 -19.21 17.75 31.55
CA LEU A 226 -19.28 18.87 32.47
C LEU A 226 -20.37 19.84 32.01
N ARG A 227 -21.05 20.52 32.93
CA ARG A 227 -21.73 21.78 32.59
C ARG A 227 -20.69 22.90 32.59
N LEU A 228 -20.93 23.94 31.79
CA LEU A 228 -20.05 25.10 31.71
C LEU A 228 -19.81 25.72 33.10
N VAL A 229 -20.88 25.80 33.90
CA VAL A 229 -20.83 26.27 35.30
C VAL A 229 -19.95 25.37 36.16
N ASP A 230 -20.07 24.04 36.06
CA ASP A 230 -19.26 23.10 36.84
C ASP A 230 -17.77 23.20 36.49
N PHE A 231 -17.44 23.58 35.25
CA PHE A 231 -16.07 23.85 34.82
C PHE A 231 -15.52 25.13 35.48
N PHE A 232 -16.28 26.23 35.45
CA PHE A 232 -15.85 27.50 36.04
C PHE A 232 -15.83 27.50 37.57
N ASN A 233 -16.71 26.73 38.21
CA ASN A 233 -16.71 26.53 39.66
C ASN A 233 -15.42 25.88 40.19
N LYS A 234 -14.58 25.28 39.32
CA LYS A 234 -13.25 24.79 39.70
C LYS A 234 -12.23 25.91 39.92
N PHE A 235 -12.49 27.09 39.35
CA PHE A 235 -11.62 28.26 39.45
C PHE A 235 -12.08 29.19 40.59
N ASP A 236 -13.38 29.20 40.90
CA ASP A 236 -14.01 29.92 42.01
C ASP A 236 -13.63 29.29 43.37
N LYS A 237 -12.58 29.82 44.00
CA LYS A 237 -12.09 29.30 45.30
C LYS A 237 -12.83 29.92 46.49
N ASP A 238 -13.36 31.11 46.31
CA ASP A 238 -14.05 31.88 47.36
C ASP A 238 -15.57 31.62 47.41
N LYS A 239 -16.10 30.86 46.46
CA LYS A 239 -17.52 30.51 46.27
C LYS A 239 -18.39 31.74 46.00
N SER A 240 -17.83 32.76 45.37
CA SER A 240 -18.53 34.00 45.00
C SER A 240 -19.54 33.81 43.86
N MET A 241 -19.60 32.62 43.23
CA MET A 241 -20.38 32.35 42.01
C MET A 241 -19.89 33.20 40.82
N SER A 242 -18.66 33.69 40.89
CA SER A 242 -17.98 34.45 39.86
C SER A 242 -16.54 33.97 39.72
N VAL A 243 -15.91 34.23 38.58
CA VAL A 243 -14.49 33.91 38.39
C VAL A 243 -13.78 35.19 37.97
N THR A 244 -12.92 35.69 38.86
CA THR A 244 -12.08 36.85 38.55
C THR A 244 -10.97 36.48 37.58
N HIS A 245 -10.38 37.50 36.95
CA HIS A 245 -9.25 37.31 36.03
C HIS A 245 -8.07 36.57 36.71
N GLU A 246 -7.79 36.89 37.98
CA GLU A 246 -6.71 36.26 38.75
C GLU A 246 -7.02 34.80 39.10
N GLU A 247 -8.25 34.48 39.50
CA GLU A 247 -8.68 33.11 39.77
C GLU A 247 -8.63 32.23 38.52
N PHE A 248 -9.05 32.77 37.38
CA PHE A 248 -8.99 32.09 36.09
C PHE A 248 -7.53 31.77 35.72
N LEU A 249 -6.63 32.76 35.80
CA LEU A 249 -5.20 32.56 35.52
C LEU A 249 -4.56 31.56 36.48
N THR A 250 -4.84 31.67 37.77
CA THR A 250 -4.28 30.79 38.80
C THR A 250 -4.73 29.34 38.58
N GLY A 251 -6.01 29.12 38.29
CA GLY A 251 -6.50 27.77 38.02
C GLY A 251 -5.96 27.18 36.72
N LEU A 252 -5.61 27.99 35.71
CA LEU A 252 -4.95 27.52 34.49
C LEU A 252 -3.50 27.06 34.74
N VAL A 253 -2.81 27.65 35.71
CA VAL A 253 -1.44 27.26 36.09
C VAL A 253 -1.45 25.95 36.88
N VAL A 254 -2.42 25.76 37.78
CA VAL A 254 -2.55 24.54 38.60
C VAL A 254 -3.06 23.33 37.79
N SER A 255 -3.73 23.56 36.66
CA SER A 255 -4.34 22.49 35.84
C SER A 255 -3.46 21.96 34.69
N ARG A 256 -2.15 22.26 34.65
CA ARG A 256 -1.22 21.63 33.70
C ARG A 256 -1.00 20.15 34.08
N PRO A 257 -1.41 19.18 33.25
CA PRO A 257 -0.89 17.83 33.36
C PRO A 257 0.49 17.77 32.68
N PHE A 258 1.36 16.89 33.17
CA PHE A 258 2.50 16.39 32.39
C PHE A 258 2.01 15.68 31.12
#